data_AF-A0A4R2N4M0-F1
#
_entry.id   AF-A0A4R2N4M0-F1
#
_cell.length_a   1.000
_cell.length_b   1.000
_cell.length_c   1.000
_cell.angle_alpha   90.00
_cell.angle_beta   90.00
_cell.angle_gamma   90.00
#
_symmetry.space_group_name_H-M   'P 1'
#
loop_
_entity.id
_entity.type
_entity.pdbx_description
1 polymer ?
#
loop_
_entity_poly.entity_id
_entity_poly.type
_entity_poly.pdbx_seq_one_letter_code
_entity_poly.pdbx_strand_id
1 'polypeptide(L)'
;MKCKRLEEVLELLGEHWRKEPDLHLLDLLYKIAAEVGEPNNLDALRDEALIYQLKMRGKAKDEVIPGIKKDYEDDFKTALLKARGILTD
;
A
#
# COMPACT_ATOMS: atom_id res chain seq x y z
N MET A 1 -15.16 -13.42 3.58
CA MET A 1 -13.80 -13.39 3.00
C MET A 1 -13.74 -12.81 1.59
N LYS A 2 -14.70 -13.10 0.69
CA LYS A 2 -14.70 -12.57 -0.69
C LYS A 2 -14.88 -11.04 -0.80
N CYS A 3 -15.50 -10.38 0.19
CA CYS A 3 -15.77 -8.94 0.10
C CYS A 3 -14.69 -8.03 0.71
N LYS A 4 -13.81 -8.54 1.59
CA LYS A 4 -12.85 -7.69 2.31
C LYS A 4 -11.92 -6.91 1.38
N ARG A 5 -11.44 -7.56 0.32
CA ARG A 5 -10.56 -6.93 -0.66
C ARG A 5 -11.28 -5.89 -1.52
N LEU A 6 -12.51 -6.21 -1.93
CA LEU A 6 -13.35 -5.27 -2.68
C LEU A 6 -13.69 -4.04 -1.85
N GLU A 7 -14.11 -4.24 -0.60
CA GLU A 7 -14.38 -3.17 0.38
C GLU A 7 -13.15 -2.29 0.55
N GLU A 8 -11.97 -2.88 0.74
CA GLU A 8 -10.71 -2.15 0.87
C GLU A 8 -10.37 -1.31 -0.38
N VAL A 9 -10.55 -1.87 -1.59
CA VAL A 9 -10.35 -1.10 -2.84
C VAL A 9 -11.31 0.09 -2.88
N LEU A 10 -12.59 -0.13 -2.59
CA LEU A 10 -13.61 0.93 -2.65
C LEU A 10 -13.36 2.04 -1.62
N GLU A 11 -12.98 1.66 -0.40
CA GLU A 11 -12.66 2.60 0.67
C GLU A 11 -11.45 3.47 0.31
N LEU A 12 -10.34 2.84 -0.07
CA LEU A 12 -9.10 3.54 -0.41
C LEU A 12 -9.27 4.42 -1.65
N LEU A 13 -9.88 3.87 -2.70
CA LEU A 13 -10.11 4.61 -3.94
C LEU A 13 -11.04 5.79 -3.69
N GLY A 14 -12.11 5.60 -2.91
CA GLY A 14 -13.03 6.66 -2.54
C GLY A 14 -12.37 7.76 -1.70
N GLU A 15 -11.46 7.42 -0.79
CA GLU A 15 -10.68 8.42 -0.04
C GLU A 15 -9.82 9.29 -0.96
N HIS A 16 -9.10 8.69 -1.90
CA HIS A 16 -8.23 9.42 -2.82
C HIS A 16 -9.00 10.19 -3.89
N TRP A 17 -10.08 9.63 -4.42
CA TRP A 17 -10.89 10.30 -5.44
C TRP A 17 -11.63 11.53 -4.88
N ARG A 18 -12.06 11.49 -3.62
CA ARG A 18 -12.65 12.67 -2.96
C ARG A 18 -11.69 13.86 -2.83
N LYS A 19 -10.37 13.63 -2.88
CA LYS A 19 -9.36 14.71 -2.89
C LYS A 19 -9.23 15.36 -4.27
N GLU A 20 -9.67 14.66 -5.33
CA GLU A 20 -9.61 15.10 -6.72
C GLU A 20 -10.98 14.89 -7.41
N PRO A 21 -12.07 15.51 -6.92
CA PRO A 21 -13.44 15.20 -7.34
C PRO A 21 -13.74 15.56 -8.80
N ASP A 22 -12.93 16.44 -9.40
CA ASP A 22 -13.08 16.88 -10.79
C ASP A 22 -12.58 15.86 -11.81
N LEU A 23 -11.79 14.86 -11.38
CA LEU A 23 -11.30 13.80 -12.26
C LEU A 23 -12.37 12.73 -12.48
N HIS A 24 -12.44 12.20 -13.71
CA HIS A 24 -13.17 10.96 -13.93
C HIS A 24 -12.40 9.76 -13.38
N LEU A 25 -13.12 8.67 -13.09
CA LEU A 25 -12.53 7.44 -12.53
C LEU A 25 -11.35 6.93 -13.36
N LEU A 26 -11.49 6.91 -14.69
CA LEU A 26 -10.43 6.45 -15.58
C LEU A 26 -9.20 7.35 -15.53
N ASP A 27 -9.38 8.67 -15.48
CA ASP A 27 -8.26 9.62 -15.37
C ASP A 27 -7.49 9.42 -14.07
N LEU A 28 -8.21 9.19 -12.96
CA LEU A 28 -7.59 8.84 -11.68
C LEU A 28 -6.82 7.52 -11.77
N LEU A 29 -7.39 6.48 -12.38
CA LEU A 29 -6.70 5.20 -12.54
C LEU A 29 -5.46 5.31 -13.43
N TYR A 30 -5.52 6.06 -14.52
CA TYR A 30 -4.34 6.33 -15.37
C TYR A 30 -3.26 7.12 -14.62
N LYS A 31 -3.66 8.08 -13.78
CA LYS A 31 -2.73 8.81 -12.90
C LYS A 31 -2.04 7.85 -11.93
N ILE A 32 -2.78 6.95 -11.31
CA ILE A 32 -2.23 5.92 -10.42
C ILE A 32 -1.30 4.97 -11.20
N ALA A 33 -1.65 4.57 -12.43
CA ALA A 33 -0.81 3.72 -13.27
C ALA A 33 0.56 4.37 -13.55
N ALA A 34 0.55 5.68 -13.84
CA ALA A 34 1.76 6.46 -14.04
C ALA A 34 2.62 6.54 -12.76
N GLU A 35 2.00 6.64 -11.58
CA GLU A 35 2.72 6.63 -10.29
C GLU A 35 3.39 5.28 -9.98
N VAL A 36 2.81 4.18 -10.47
CA VAL A 36 3.38 2.82 -10.36
C VAL A 36 4.51 2.59 -11.38
N GLY A 37 4.68 3.49 -12.35
CA GLY A 37 5.70 3.37 -13.41
C GLY A 37 5.23 2.65 -14.67
N GLU A 38 3.92 2.36 -14.77
CA GLU A 38 3.28 1.65 -15.89
C GLU A 38 2.25 2.56 -16.58
N PRO A 39 2.67 3.68 -17.21
CA PRO A 39 1.75 4.63 -17.82
C PRO A 39 0.97 3.98 -18.97
N ASN A 40 -0.34 4.27 -19.04
CA ASN A 40 -1.28 3.73 -20.03
C ASN A 40 -1.53 2.20 -19.95
N ASN A 41 -1.07 1.53 -18.89
CA ASN A 41 -1.26 0.10 -18.70
C ASN A 41 -2.17 -0.16 -17.48
N LEU A 42 -3.49 -0.16 -17.71
CA LEU A 42 -4.46 -0.48 -16.65
C LEU A 42 -4.43 -1.96 -16.25
N ASP A 43 -3.93 -2.86 -17.11
CA ASP A 43 -3.80 -4.28 -16.79
C ASP A 43 -2.73 -4.56 -15.72
N ALA A 44 -1.73 -3.66 -15.60
CA ALA A 44 -0.76 -3.68 -14.50
C ALA A 44 -1.39 -3.30 -13.15
N LEU A 45 -2.54 -2.63 -13.16
CA LEU A 45 -3.25 -2.10 -12.00
C LEU A 45 -4.19 -3.14 -11.38
N ARG A 46 -3.65 -4.33 -11.09
CA ARG A 46 -4.37 -5.36 -10.31
C ARG A 46 -4.75 -4.81 -8.94
N ASP A 47 -5.78 -5.38 -8.34
CA ASP A 47 -6.28 -5.04 -7.00
C ASP A 47 -5.16 -4.91 -5.95
N GLU A 48 -4.22 -5.84 -5.92
CA GLU A 48 -3.08 -5.83 -5.00
C GLU A 48 -2.14 -4.63 -5.23
N ALA A 49 -1.80 -4.34 -6.49
CA ALA A 49 -0.96 -3.19 -6.86
C ALA A 49 -1.69 -1.86 -6.59
N LEU A 50 -2.99 -1.80 -6.90
CA LEU A 50 -3.84 -0.64 -6.63
C LEU A 50 -3.92 -0.36 -5.12
N ILE A 51 -4.23 -1.37 -4.30
CA ILE A 51 -4.30 -1.24 -2.84
C ILE A 51 -2.95 -0.77 -2.29
N TYR A 52 -1.84 -1.40 -2.73
CA TYR A 52 -0.51 -1.01 -2.29
C TYR A 52 -0.21 0.45 -2.61
N GLN A 53 -0.42 0.85 -3.86
CA GLN A 53 -0.16 2.23 -4.29
C GLN A 53 -1.02 3.22 -3.50
N LEU A 54 -2.32 2.95 -3.33
CA LEU A 54 -3.22 3.84 -2.58
C LEU A 54 -2.85 3.93 -1.09
N LYS A 55 -2.34 2.86 -0.46
CA LYS A 55 -1.86 2.90 0.92
C LYS A 55 -0.55 3.69 1.09
N MET A 56 0.30 3.66 0.07
CA MET A 56 1.62 4.29 0.09
C MET A 56 1.62 5.71 -0.49
N ARG A 57 0.55 6.11 -1.18
CA ARG A 57 0.43 7.44 -1.79
C ARG A 57 0.50 8.54 -0.72
N GLY A 58 1.53 9.38 -0.80
CA GLY A 58 1.80 10.44 0.18
C GLY A 58 2.60 10.01 1.41
N LYS A 59 2.98 8.73 1.51
CA LYS A 59 3.95 8.25 2.50
C LYS A 59 5.37 8.50 2.02
N ALA A 60 6.28 8.72 2.96
CA ALA A 60 7.69 8.86 2.63
C ALA A 60 8.27 7.52 2.16
N LYS A 61 9.30 7.54 1.30
CA LYS A 61 9.88 6.30 0.71
C LYS A 61 10.51 5.38 1.75
N ASP A 62 10.88 5.93 2.88
CA ASP A 62 11.44 5.29 4.07
C ASP A 62 10.36 4.85 5.06
N GLU A 63 9.09 5.17 4.82
CA GLU A 63 8.01 4.79 5.72
C GLU A 63 7.71 3.30 5.60
N VAL A 64 7.75 2.60 6.73
CA VAL A 64 7.50 1.15 6.80
C VAL A 64 6.09 0.82 6.29
N ILE A 65 6.00 -0.19 5.44
CA ILE A 65 4.74 -0.64 4.84
C ILE A 65 3.74 -1.02 5.95
N PRO A 66 2.52 -0.45 5.94
CA PRO A 66 1.48 -0.80 6.90
C PRO A 66 1.19 -2.31 6.88
N GLY A 67 1.38 -2.99 8.01
CA GLY A 67 1.26 -4.44 8.14
C GLY A 67 2.59 -5.15 8.42
N ILE A 68 3.68 -4.75 7.75
CA ILE A 68 5.04 -5.24 8.03
C ILE A 68 5.58 -4.63 9.32
N LYS A 69 5.15 -3.40 9.65
CA LYS A 69 5.54 -2.70 10.88
C LYS A 69 5.28 -3.51 12.17
N LYS A 70 4.29 -4.41 12.17
CA LYS A 70 3.96 -5.20 13.35
C LYS A 70 5.10 -6.15 13.76
N ASP A 71 5.84 -6.67 12.79
CA ASP A 71 6.96 -7.60 13.00
C ASP A 71 8.32 -6.93 12.75
N TYR A 72 8.33 -5.59 12.69
CA TYR A 72 9.51 -4.79 12.42
C TYR A 72 10.24 -4.48 13.72
N GLU A 73 11.49 -4.95 13.82
CA GLU A 73 12.43 -4.62 14.90
C GLU A 73 13.52 -3.72 14.31
N ASP A 74 13.71 -2.53 14.89
CA ASP A 74 14.65 -1.52 14.39
C ASP A 74 16.13 -1.95 14.47
N ASP A 75 16.48 -2.83 15.42
CA ASP A 75 17.83 -3.37 15.56
C ASP A 75 17.90 -4.83 15.11
N PHE A 76 18.56 -5.06 13.97
CA PHE A 76 18.79 -6.39 13.40
C PHE A 76 19.42 -7.36 14.40
N LYS A 77 20.33 -6.87 15.26
CA LYS A 77 20.97 -7.74 16.26
C LYS A 77 19.97 -8.19 17.31
N THR A 78 19.18 -7.27 17.85
CA THR A 78 18.11 -7.59 18.81
C THR A 78 17.08 -8.53 18.19
N ALA A 79 16.64 -8.28 16.96
CA ALA A 79 15.73 -9.16 16.22
C ALA A 79 16.28 -10.59 16.10
N LEU A 80 17.55 -10.73 15.73
CA LEU A 80 18.22 -12.02 15.59
C LEU A 80 18.36 -12.75 16.93
N LEU A 81 18.67 -12.02 18.00
CA LEU A 81 18.81 -12.60 19.33
C LEU A 81 17.45 -13.05 19.91
N LYS A 82 16.37 -12.28 19.69
CA LYS A 82 15.00 -12.68 20.04
C LYS A 82 14.55 -13.91 19.25
N ALA A 83 14.80 -13.94 17.94
CA ALA A 83 14.46 -15.10 17.08
C ALA A 83 15.19 -16.38 17.49
N ARG A 84 16.42 -16.27 18.04
CA ARG A 84 17.17 -17.41 18.58
C ARG A 84 16.81 -17.75 20.03
N GLY A 85 15.88 -17.03 20.65
CA GLY A 85 15.48 -17.23 22.04
C GLY A 85 16.53 -16.83 23.07
N ILE A 86 17.52 -16.01 22.68
CA ILE A 86 18.60 -15.54 23.56
C ILE A 86 18.12 -14.34 24.39
N LEU A 87 17.30 -13.48 23.79
CA LEU A 87 16.59 -12.41 24.47
C LEU A 87 15.11 -12.81 24.61
N THR A 88 14.61 -12.76 25.83
CA THR A 88 13.18 -12.81 26.15
C THR A 88 12.75 -11.42 26.59
N ASP A 89 11.60 -10.97 26.08
CA ASP A 89 10.99 -9.67 26.39
C ASP A 89 10.80 -9.45 27.90
#